data_AF-A0A1I6B3A9-F1
#
_entry.id   AF-A0A1I6B3A9-F1
#
_cell.length_a   1.000
_cell.length_b   1.000
_cell.length_c   1.000
_cell.angle_alpha   90.00
_cell.angle_beta   90.00
_cell.angle_gamma   90.00
#
_symmetry.space_group_name_H-M   'P 1'
#
loop_
_entity.id
_entity.type
_entity.pdbx_description
1 polymer ?
#
loop_
_entity_poly.entity_id
_entity_poly.type
_entity_poly.pdbx_seq_one_letter_code
_entity_poly.pdbx_strand_id
1 'polypeptide(L)'
;MWGTPGTLTSGEWQEARDAIAANEQRLRTEHATLPPKAVDVDIEAVRRAWPDMTLDEQREFLRMFIEKVTVVPALPGRPRVYDSDRVKIKWRNLRQTTAAEDSD
;
A
#
# COMPACT_ATOMS: atom_id res chain seq x y z
N MET A 1 -24.34 -46.05 12.17
CA MET A 1 -24.31 -45.77 10.71
C MET A 1 -25.03 -44.45 10.52
N TRP A 2 -24.49 -43.41 9.89
CA TRP A 2 -23.91 -43.41 8.54
C TRP A 2 -22.81 -42.35 8.42
N GLY A 3 -21.56 -42.77 8.27
CA GLY A 3 -20.55 -42.02 7.55
C GLY A 3 -20.27 -42.82 6.29
N THR A 4 -20.59 -42.27 5.13
CA THR A 4 -20.29 -42.89 3.83
C THR A 4 -18.76 -42.97 3.72
N PRO A 5 -18.17 -44.08 3.25
CA PRO A 5 -16.72 -44.12 2.99
C PRO A 5 -16.36 -42.99 2.02
N GLY A 6 -15.57 -42.01 2.50
CA GLY A 6 -15.19 -40.80 1.73
C GLY A 6 -15.90 -39.51 2.11
N THR A 7 -16.89 -39.52 3.02
CA THR A 7 -17.48 -38.28 3.58
C THR A 7 -16.88 -37.96 4.94
N LEU A 8 -16.17 -36.82 5.01
CA LEU A 8 -15.68 -36.21 6.26
C LEU A 8 -16.79 -36.17 7.31
N THR A 9 -16.54 -36.77 8.46
CA THR A 9 -17.43 -36.75 9.62
C THR A 9 -17.49 -35.37 10.25
N SER A 10 -18.53 -35.09 11.03
CA SER A 10 -18.65 -33.81 11.75
C SER A 10 -17.48 -33.54 12.72
N GLY A 11 -16.85 -34.59 13.25
CA GLY A 11 -15.65 -34.48 14.08
C GLY A 11 -14.42 -34.06 13.28
N GLU A 12 -14.16 -34.71 12.16
CA GLU A 12 -13.04 -34.35 11.27
C GLU A 12 -13.21 -32.95 10.66
N TRP A 13 -14.45 -32.53 10.41
CA TRP A 13 -14.77 -31.15 10.02
C TRP A 13 -14.43 -30.13 11.11
N GLN A 14 -14.74 -30.46 12.37
CA GLN A 14 -14.43 -29.56 13.47
C GLN A 14 -12.93 -29.44 13.68
N GLU A 15 -12.19 -30.56 13.65
CA GLU A 15 -10.73 -30.58 13.75
C GLU A 15 -10.06 -29.78 12.62
N ALA A 16 -10.53 -29.92 11.38
CA ALA A 16 -10.03 -29.15 10.25
C ALA A 16 -10.27 -27.64 10.41
N ARG A 17 -11.44 -27.24 10.93
CA ARG A 17 -11.75 -25.83 11.20
C ARG A 17 -10.89 -25.25 12.30
N ASP A 18 -10.65 -26.00 13.37
CA ASP A 18 -9.82 -25.57 14.48
C ASP A 18 -8.36 -25.40 14.03
N ALA A 19 -7.86 -26.30 13.18
CA ALA A 19 -6.53 -26.18 12.58
C ALA A 19 -6.39 -24.95 11.67
N ILE A 20 -7.41 -24.64 10.86
CA ILE A 20 -7.44 -23.44 10.00
C ILE A 20 -7.48 -22.17 10.86
N ALA A 21 -8.32 -22.14 11.90
CA ALA A 21 -8.45 -20.99 12.79
C ALA A 21 -7.14 -20.71 13.55
N ALA A 22 -6.46 -21.76 14.02
CA ALA A 22 -5.15 -21.63 14.66
C ALA A 22 -4.08 -21.06 13.69
N ASN A 23 -4.07 -21.53 12.44
CA ASN A 23 -3.14 -21.04 11.44
C ASN A 23 -3.42 -19.58 11.03
N GLU A 24 -4.70 -19.22 10.88
CA GLU A 24 -5.11 -17.85 10.60
C GLU A 24 -4.72 -16.91 11.75
N GLN A 25 -4.94 -17.32 12.99
CA GLN A 25 -4.56 -16.53 14.16
C GLN A 25 -3.04 -16.35 14.24
N ARG A 26 -2.26 -17.41 13.99
CA ARG A 26 -0.80 -17.33 13.90
C ARG A 26 -0.34 -16.35 12.82
N LEU A 27 -0.89 -16.45 11.61
CA LEU A 27 -0.56 -15.57 10.49
C LEU A 27 -0.96 -14.11 10.77
N ARG A 28 -2.09 -13.86 11.44
CA ARG A 28 -2.47 -12.51 11.86
C ARG A 28 -1.52 -11.95 12.90
N THR A 29 -1.08 -12.76 13.87
CA THR A 29 -0.08 -12.35 14.85
C THR A 29 1.24 -12.03 14.18
N GLU A 30 1.72 -12.89 13.27
CA GLU A 30 2.93 -12.65 12.48
C GLU A 30 2.81 -11.39 11.62
N HIS A 31 1.67 -11.18 10.97
CA HIS A 31 1.43 -9.99 10.16
C HIS A 31 1.33 -8.71 11.00
N ALA A 32 0.85 -8.80 12.24
CA ALA A 32 0.81 -7.66 13.16
C ALA A 32 2.20 -7.26 13.66
N THR A 33 3.16 -8.18 13.69
CA THR A 33 4.58 -7.90 14.01
C THR A 33 5.39 -7.44 12.80
N LEU A 34 4.90 -7.63 11.57
CA LEU A 34 5.59 -7.12 10.38
C LEU A 34 5.48 -5.59 10.32
N PRO A 35 6.60 -4.89 10.05
CA PRO A 35 6.53 -3.45 9.78
C PRO A 35 5.61 -3.21 8.58
N PRO A 36 4.96 -2.03 8.51
CA PRO A 36 4.10 -1.69 7.37
C PRO A 36 4.88 -1.90 6.07
N LYS A 37 4.30 -2.64 5.12
CA LYS A 37 4.93 -2.92 3.84
C LYS A 37 5.38 -1.60 3.22
N ALA A 38 6.67 -1.49 2.95
CA ALA A 38 7.18 -0.44 2.09
C ALA A 38 6.45 -0.55 0.74
N VAL A 39 5.99 0.58 0.22
CA VAL A 39 5.44 0.67 -1.12
C VAL A 39 6.61 0.45 -2.08
N ASP A 40 6.88 -0.80 -2.43
CA ASP A 40 7.91 -1.20 -3.38
C ASP A 40 7.35 -1.06 -4.79
N VAL A 41 7.53 0.12 -5.37
CA VAL A 41 7.05 0.44 -6.72
C VAL A 41 8.24 0.77 -7.59
N ASP A 42 8.36 0.05 -8.70
CA ASP A 42 9.35 0.35 -9.73
C ASP A 42 8.96 1.64 -10.46
N ILE A 43 9.58 2.74 -10.04
CA ILE A 43 9.37 4.07 -10.60
C ILE A 43 9.74 4.13 -12.09
N GLU A 44 10.72 3.36 -12.54
CA GLU A 44 11.17 3.38 -13.94
C GLU A 44 10.25 2.56 -14.85
N ALA A 45 9.65 1.48 -14.35
CA ALA A 45 8.54 0.82 -15.04
C ALA A 45 7.34 1.75 -15.19
N VAL A 46 6.94 2.44 -14.11
CA VAL A 46 5.79 3.37 -14.16
C VAL A 46 6.08 4.56 -15.07
N ARG A 47 7.28 5.14 -15.02
CA ARG A 47 7.68 6.26 -15.89
C ARG A 47 7.55 5.88 -17.37
N ARG A 48 7.96 4.66 -17.75
CA ARG A 48 7.83 4.16 -19.12
C ARG A 48 6.38 3.95 -19.54
N ALA A 49 5.55 3.43 -18.63
CA ALA A 49 4.14 3.18 -18.90
C ALA A 49 3.28 4.46 -18.84
N TRP A 50 3.77 5.54 -18.23
CA TRP A 50 3.01 6.78 -17.97
C TRP A 50 2.25 7.34 -19.19
N PRO A 51 2.84 7.41 -20.42
CA PRO A 51 2.13 7.92 -21.59
C PRO A 51 0.92 7.07 -22.00
N ASP A 52 0.95 5.78 -21.69
CA ASP A 52 -0.08 4.81 -22.05
C ASP A 52 -1.12 4.60 -20.94
N MET A 53 -0.83 5.09 -19.72
CA MET A 53 -1.75 5.05 -18.59
C MET A 53 -2.92 6.02 -18.78
N THR A 54 -4.10 5.56 -18.40
CA THR A 54 -5.28 6.41 -18.27
C THR A 54 -5.11 7.45 -17.16
N LEU A 55 -5.89 8.53 -17.23
CA LEU A 55 -5.86 9.58 -16.21
C LEU A 55 -6.17 9.05 -14.81
N ASP A 56 -7.05 8.05 -14.69
CA ASP A 56 -7.42 7.48 -13.41
C ASP A 56 -6.30 6.60 -12.83
N GLU A 57 -5.57 5.86 -13.67
CA GLU A 57 -4.38 5.11 -13.23
C GLU A 57 -3.26 6.06 -12.78
N GLN A 58 -3.02 7.15 -13.51
CA GLN A 58 -2.06 8.19 -13.11
C GLN A 58 -2.45 8.83 -11.77
N ARG A 59 -3.75 9.12 -11.56
CA ARG A 59 -4.27 9.66 -10.29
C ARG A 59 -4.07 8.68 -9.15
N GLU A 60 -4.33 7.40 -9.39
CA GLU A 60 -4.21 6.37 -8.36
C GLU A 60 -2.75 6.19 -7.94
N PHE A 61 -1.82 6.15 -8.91
CA PHE A 61 -0.40 6.17 -8.63
C PHE A 61 0.00 7.38 -7.76
N LEU A 62 -0.43 8.60 -8.13
CA LEU A 62 -0.11 9.80 -7.35
C LEU A 62 -0.65 9.77 -5.91
N ARG A 63 -1.83 9.17 -5.68
CA ARG A 63 -2.44 9.03 -4.34
C ARG A 63 -1.61 8.16 -3.39
N MET A 64 -0.80 7.25 -3.92
CA MET A 64 0.10 6.41 -3.13
C MET A 64 1.20 7.22 -2.45
N PHE A 65 1.64 8.34 -3.06
CA PHE A 65 2.75 9.15 -2.58
C PHE A 65 2.30 10.48 -1.97
N ILE A 66 1.22 11.06 -2.48
CA ILE A 66 0.74 12.38 -2.07
C ILE A 66 -0.40 12.21 -1.05
N GLU A 67 -0.25 12.86 0.10
CA GLU A 67 -1.29 12.91 1.12
C GLU A 67 -2.27 14.05 0.83
N LYS A 68 -1.75 15.24 0.54
CA LYS A 68 -2.57 16.44 0.31
C LYS A 68 -1.84 17.43 -0.59
N VAL A 69 -2.56 17.99 -1.55
CA VAL A 69 -2.11 19.17 -2.32
C VAL A 69 -2.89 20.39 -1.83
N THR A 70 -2.18 21.45 -1.49
CA THR A 70 -2.77 22.73 -1.08
C THR A 70 -2.39 23.79 -2.11
N VAL A 71 -3.38 24.42 -2.73
CA VAL A 71 -3.16 25.50 -3.70
C VAL A 71 -3.60 26.81 -3.05
N VAL A 72 -2.64 27.69 -2.75
CA VAL A 72 -2.93 28.99 -2.14
C VAL A 72 -3.35 30.02 -3.19
N PRO A 73 -4.03 31.12 -2.79
CA PRO A 73 -4.41 32.18 -3.71
C PRO A 73 -3.23 32.77 -4.49
N ALA A 74 -3.50 33.33 -5.66
CA ALA A 74 -2.49 34.07 -6.41
C ALA A 74 -2.14 35.36 -5.65
N LEU A 75 -0.84 35.68 -5.59
CA LEU A 75 -0.42 36.95 -5.00
C LEU A 75 -0.93 38.12 -5.85
N PRO A 76 -1.59 39.12 -5.24
CA PRO A 76 -2.08 40.28 -5.97
C PRO A 76 -0.91 41.04 -6.60
N GLY A 77 -1.05 41.43 -7.87
CA GLY A 77 -0.04 42.20 -8.61
C GLY A 77 1.06 41.38 -9.30
N ARG A 78 1.11 40.06 -9.12
CA ARG A 78 2.00 39.21 -9.94
C ARG A 78 1.42 38.96 -11.34
N PRO A 79 2.27 38.86 -12.39
CA PRO A 79 1.81 38.54 -13.73
C PRO A 79 1.11 37.18 -13.77
N ARG A 80 0.28 36.93 -14.79
CA ARG A 80 -0.47 35.67 -15.03
C ARG A 80 0.45 34.49 -15.41
N VAL A 81 1.54 34.33 -14.69
CA VAL A 81 2.54 33.28 -14.87
C VAL A 81 2.31 32.23 -13.79
N TYR A 82 2.70 30.98 -14.09
CA TYR A 82 2.69 29.91 -13.11
C TYR A 82 3.57 30.30 -11.90
N ASP A 83 2.97 30.27 -10.71
CA ASP A 83 3.65 30.57 -9.46
C ASP A 83 3.78 29.27 -8.65
N SER A 84 4.98 28.69 -8.67
CA SER A 84 5.29 27.43 -8.01
C SER A 84 5.11 27.49 -6.49
N ASP A 85 5.24 28.68 -5.88
CA ASP A 85 5.10 28.84 -4.44
C ASP A 85 3.67 28.59 -3.97
N ARG A 86 2.71 28.65 -4.90
CA ARG A 86 1.30 28.45 -4.61
C ARG A 86 0.93 27.00 -4.33
N VAL A 87 1.72 26.05 -4.81
CA VAL A 87 1.43 24.63 -4.67
C VAL A 87 2.28 24.07 -3.54
N LYS A 88 1.63 23.68 -2.45
CA LYS A 88 2.26 22.98 -1.33
C LYS A 88 1.81 21.52 -1.35
N ILE A 89 2.76 20.60 -1.45
CA ILE A 89 2.50 19.16 -1.47
C ILE A 89 2.90 18.59 -0.10
N LYS A 90 1.93 18.00 0.59
CA LYS A 90 2.16 17.14 1.74
C LYS A 90 2.34 15.72 1.22
N TRP A 91 3.56 15.23 1.28
CA TRP A 91 3.90 13.86 0.94
C TRP A 91 3.51 12.91 2.06
N ARG A 92 3.08 11.70 1.71
CA ARG A 92 2.92 10.62 2.69
C ARG A 92 4.29 10.26 3.25
N ASN A 93 4.34 9.96 4.54
CA ASN A 93 5.59 9.63 5.22
C ASN A 93 5.98 8.19 4.86
N LEU A 94 6.69 8.02 3.74
CA LEU A 94 7.18 6.74 3.24
C LEU A 94 8.51 6.40 3.94
N ARG A 95 8.49 6.16 5.25
CA ARG A 95 9.69 5.65 5.95
C ARG A 95 9.84 4.16 5.66
N GLN A 96 10.90 3.79 4.94
CA GLN A 96 12.04 3.08 5.53
C GLN A 96 13.34 3.61 4.89
N THR A 97 14.11 4.34 5.69
CA THR A 97 15.54 4.55 5.46
C THR A 97 16.22 3.19 5.53
N THR A 98 16.96 2.85 4.49
CA THR A 98 17.93 1.75 4.46
C THR A 98 18.84 1.85 5.69
N ALA A 99 18.60 1.01 6.68
CA ALA A 99 19.53 0.77 7.78
C ALA A 99 20.52 -0.31 7.31
N ALA A 100 21.55 0.09 6.55
CA ALA A 100 22.79 -0.69 6.34
C ALA A 100 23.73 0.08 5.40
N GLU A 101 24.36 1.13 5.89
CA GLU A 101 25.62 1.67 5.33
C GLU A 101 26.12 2.67 6.37
N ASP A 102 26.87 2.16 7.34
CA ASP A 102 27.92 2.85 8.12
C ASP A 102 28.22 2.01 9.37
N SER A 103 28.97 0.95 9.16
CA SER A 103 29.79 0.29 10.16
C SER A 103 31.00 -0.28 9.43
N ASP A 104 32.01 0.56 9.25
CA ASP A 104 33.42 0.20 9.31
C ASP A 104 34.26 1.43 9.69
#